data_AF-A0A7W1FU14-F1
#
_entry.id   AF-A0A7W1FU14-F1
#
_cell.length_a   1.000
_cell.length_b   1.000
_cell.length_c   1.000
_cell.angle_alpha   90.00
_cell.angle_beta   90.00
_cell.angle_gamma   90.00
#
_symmetry.space_group_name_H-M   'P 1'
#
loop_
_entity.id
_entity.type
_entity.pdbx_description
1 polymer ?
#
loop_
_entity_poly.entity_id
_entity_poly.type
_entity_poly.pdbx_seq_one_letter_code
_entity_poly.pdbx_strand_id
1 'polypeptide(L)'
;MFGMNLGSQRDLFEIPEDIVYLNCAYMSPQLRPAREIGERAVSRKSRPWEITPGDFFEEAEEVRALFARLVGGDADGVAIVPSVSYGISVAAANVPVGEGQKILILDD
;
A
#
# COMPACT_ATOMS: atom_id res chain seq x y z
N MET A 1 17.85 -19.44 -0.50
CA MET A 1 18.46 -18.13 -0.18
C MET A 1 18.33 -17.94 1.32
N PHE A 2 19.44 -18.01 2.06
CA PHE A 2 19.42 -17.87 3.52
C PHE A 2 18.91 -16.47 3.87
N GLY A 3 17.82 -16.38 4.65
CA GLY A 3 17.22 -15.11 5.03
C GLY A 3 18.21 -14.24 5.78
N MET A 4 18.49 -13.04 5.29
CA MET A 4 19.30 -12.06 6.02
C MET A 4 18.58 -11.72 7.33
N ASN A 5 19.29 -11.82 8.45
CA ASN A 5 18.81 -11.30 9.72
C ASN A 5 18.91 -9.77 9.69
N LEU A 6 17.77 -9.08 9.71
CA LEU A 6 17.68 -7.62 9.67
C LEU A 6 17.93 -6.96 11.05
N GLY A 7 18.14 -7.74 12.11
CA GLY A 7 18.18 -7.22 13.48
C GLY A 7 16.84 -6.60 13.91
N SER A 8 16.84 -5.92 15.05
CA SER A 8 15.67 -5.16 15.50
C SER A 8 15.46 -3.93 14.61
N GLN A 9 14.24 -3.74 14.14
CA GLN A 9 13.82 -2.55 13.37
C GLN A 9 12.93 -1.62 14.22
N ARG A 10 12.92 -1.81 15.54
CA ARG A 10 12.03 -1.09 16.47
C ARG A 10 12.17 0.43 16.38
N ASP A 11 13.39 0.92 16.20
CA ASP A 11 13.70 2.35 16.13
C ASP A 11 13.01 3.07 14.95
N LEU A 12 12.60 2.32 13.91
CA LEU A 12 11.84 2.87 12.78
C LEU A 12 10.37 3.18 13.14
N PHE A 13 9.90 2.78 14.32
CA PHE A 13 8.52 2.93 14.76
C PHE A 13 8.43 3.73 16.07
N GLU A 14 7.24 4.23 16.38
CA GLU A 14 6.94 4.97 17.61
C GLU A 14 6.30 4.08 18.68
N ILE A 15 6.84 2.87 18.89
CA ILE A 15 6.31 1.91 19.87
C ILE A 15 6.99 2.16 21.23
N PRO A 16 6.25 2.50 22.30
CA PRO A 16 6.81 2.66 23.65
C PRO A 16 7.41 1.35 24.18
N GLU A 17 8.52 1.43 24.92
CA GLU A 17 9.28 0.26 25.46
C GLU A 17 8.41 -0.71 26.28
N ASP A 18 7.39 -0.20 26.95
CA ASP A 18 6.46 -0.96 27.79
C ASP A 18 5.27 -1.57 27.02
N ILE A 19 5.20 -1.36 25.70
CA ILE A 19 4.11 -1.88 24.84
C ILE A 19 4.59 -3.04 23.96
N VAL A 20 3.87 -4.16 24.08
CA VAL A 20 3.98 -5.31 23.17
C VAL A 20 2.78 -5.30 22.22
N TYR A 21 2.98 -4.77 21.01
CA TYR A 21 1.93 -4.65 20.01
C TYR A 21 1.91 -5.87 19.08
N LEU A 22 0.83 -6.67 19.10
CA LEU A 22 0.69 -7.90 18.32
C LEU A 22 -0.45 -7.85 17.29
N ASN A 23 -1.07 -6.68 17.07
CA ASN A 23 -2.26 -6.53 16.21
C ASN A 23 -1.96 -5.91 14.83
N CYS A 24 -0.78 -6.18 14.27
CA CYS A 24 -0.35 -5.59 12.99
C CYS A 24 -1.24 -5.99 11.80
N ALA A 25 -1.94 -7.13 11.88
CA ALA A 25 -2.87 -7.56 10.84
C ALA A 25 -4.13 -6.67 10.77
N TYR A 26 -4.55 -6.11 11.91
CA TYR A 26 -5.63 -5.12 11.94
C TYR A 26 -5.12 -3.73 11.57
N MET A 27 -4.01 -3.30 12.20
CA MET A 27 -3.38 -2.01 11.92
C MET A 27 -1.90 -2.06 12.27
N SER A 28 -1.02 -1.86 11.30
CA SER A 28 0.41 -1.77 11.58
C SER A 28 0.78 -0.38 12.15
N PRO A 29 1.77 -0.30 13.05
CA PRO A 29 2.37 0.99 13.39
C PRO A 29 3.04 1.60 12.16
N GLN A 30 2.89 2.92 12.01
CA GLN A 30 3.48 3.66 10.89
C GLN A 30 5.00 3.80 11.08
N LEU A 31 5.77 3.60 10.01
CA LEU A 31 7.19 3.95 9.97
C LEU A 31 7.38 5.46 10.16
N ARG A 32 8.35 5.89 10.98
CA ARG A 32 8.68 7.31 11.19
C ARG A 32 8.91 8.06 9.87
N PRO A 33 9.75 7.58 8.92
CA PRO A 33 9.97 8.30 7.66
C PRO A 33 8.70 8.42 6.81
N ALA A 34 7.82 7.42 6.85
CA ALA A 34 6.58 7.45 6.09
C ALA A 34 5.58 8.45 6.70
N ARG A 35 5.53 8.58 8.03
CA ARG A 35 4.77 9.65 8.71
C ARG A 35 5.27 11.03 8.27
N GLU A 36 6.58 11.27 8.30
CA GLU A 36 7.19 12.55 7.92
C GLU A 36 6.87 12.94 6.47
N ILE A 37 6.92 11.99 5.54
CA ILE A 37 6.53 12.22 4.13
C ILE A 37 5.04 12.52 4.04
N GLY A 38 4.19 11.80 4.76
CA GLY A 38 2.73 12.05 4.79
C GLY A 38 2.40 13.47 5.27
N GLU A 39 3.04 13.93 6.35
CA GLU A 39 2.87 15.29 6.88
C GLU A 39 3.31 16.36 5.88
N ARG A 40 4.45 16.14 5.18
CA ARG A 40 4.90 17.01 4.09
C ARG A 40 3.93 17.03 2.92
N ALA A 41 3.41 15.87 2.52
CA ALA A 41 2.45 15.76 1.40
C ALA A 41 1.15 16.51 1.69
N VAL A 42 0.64 16.42 2.93
CA VAL A 42 -0.52 17.22 3.36
C VAL A 42 -0.17 18.71 3.37
N SER A 43 0.99 19.08 3.90
CA SER A 43 1.43 20.49 3.96
C SER A 43 1.57 21.12 2.57
N ARG A 44 2.07 20.37 1.57
CA ARG A 44 2.21 20.81 0.16
C ARG A 44 0.88 21.28 -0.43
N LYS A 45 -0.24 20.67 -0.04
CA LYS A 45 -1.58 21.08 -0.50
C LYS A 45 -1.99 22.49 -0.05
N SER A 46 -1.29 23.09 0.91
CA SER A 46 -1.49 24.49 1.31
C SER A 46 -0.93 25.50 0.29
N ARG A 47 -0.10 25.04 -0.65
CA ARG A 47 0.50 25.85 -1.73
C ARG A 47 0.23 25.20 -3.09
N PRO A 48 -1.05 25.02 -3.48
CA PRO A 48 -1.39 24.26 -4.68
C PRO A 48 -0.86 24.88 -5.98
N TRP A 49 -0.54 26.19 -5.99
CA TRP A 49 0.10 26.87 -7.12
C TRP A 49 1.57 26.45 -7.37
N GLU A 50 2.18 25.70 -6.44
CA GLU A 50 3.51 25.12 -6.61
C GLU A 50 3.45 23.68 -7.12
N ILE A 51 2.25 23.09 -7.19
CA ILE A 51 2.05 21.73 -7.70
C ILE A 51 1.91 21.81 -9.22
N THR A 52 2.81 21.13 -9.92
CA THR A 52 2.83 21.02 -11.37
C THR A 52 1.99 19.84 -11.84
N PRO A 53 1.61 19.78 -13.13
CA PRO A 53 0.95 18.60 -13.69
C PRO A 53 1.75 17.29 -13.52
N GLY A 54 3.09 17.35 -13.54
CA GLY A 54 3.95 16.18 -13.36
C GLY A 54 3.82 15.55 -11.97
N ASP A 55 3.68 16.39 -10.93
CA ASP A 55 3.52 15.95 -9.53
C ASP A 55 2.30 15.06 -9.28
N PHE A 56 1.31 15.07 -10.19
CA PHE A 56 0.12 14.22 -10.06
C PHE A 56 0.36 12.76 -10.47
N PHE A 57 1.39 12.50 -11.28
CA PHE A 57 1.61 11.18 -11.89
C PHE A 57 2.95 10.57 -11.50
N GLU A 58 4.01 11.37 -11.37
CA GLU A 58 5.37 10.86 -11.15
C GLU A 58 5.48 10.01 -9.87
N GLU A 59 4.97 10.50 -8.75
CA GLU A 59 4.98 9.77 -7.47
C GLU A 59 4.14 8.47 -7.55
N ALA A 60 3.03 8.49 -8.30
CA ALA A 60 2.19 7.31 -8.46
C ALA A 60 2.87 6.22 -9.31
N GLU A 61 3.51 6.61 -10.41
CA GLU A 61 4.25 5.69 -11.28
C GLU A 61 5.48 5.10 -10.58
N GLU A 62 6.18 5.90 -9.77
CA GLU A 62 7.27 5.39 -8.93
C GLU A 62 6.75 4.31 -7.97
N VAL A 63 5.67 4.57 -7.23
CA VAL A 63 5.08 3.60 -6.29
C VAL A 63 4.64 2.32 -7.00
N ARG A 64 4.01 2.42 -8.18
CA ARG A 64 3.63 1.25 -8.99
C ARG A 64 4.85 0.41 -9.38
N ALA A 65 5.92 1.05 -9.83
CA ALA A 65 7.16 0.35 -10.18
C ALA A 65 7.86 -0.29 -8.97
N LEU A 66 7.91 0.39 -7.82
CA LEU A 66 8.46 -0.15 -6.57
C LEU A 66 7.69 -1.40 -6.12
N PHE A 67 6.36 -1.31 -6.11
CA PHE A 67 5.50 -2.42 -5.69
C PHE A 67 5.58 -3.60 -6.67
N ALA A 68 5.59 -3.34 -7.97
CA ALA A 68 5.75 -4.38 -8.99
C ALA A 68 7.02 -5.20 -8.76
N ARG A 69 8.15 -4.55 -8.47
CA ARG A 69 9.40 -5.26 -8.12
C ARG A 69 9.28 -6.10 -6.86
N LEU A 70 8.56 -5.62 -5.84
CA LEU A 70 8.36 -6.33 -4.57
C LEU A 70 7.59 -7.65 -4.79
N VAL A 71 6.58 -7.64 -5.66
CA VAL A 71 5.74 -8.81 -5.92
C VAL A 71 6.18 -9.65 -7.12
N GLY A 72 7.25 -9.25 -7.81
CA GLY A 72 7.78 -9.94 -8.99
C GLY A 72 6.92 -9.78 -10.25
N GLY A 73 6.28 -8.62 -10.43
CA GLY A 73 5.42 -8.28 -11.56
C GLY A 73 5.88 -7.05 -12.35
N ASP A 74 4.98 -6.51 -13.17
CA ASP A 74 5.16 -5.30 -13.97
C ASP A 74 4.29 -4.14 -13.44
N ALA A 75 4.74 -2.89 -13.63
CA ALA A 75 4.04 -1.69 -13.17
C ALA A 75 2.64 -1.54 -13.80
N ASP A 76 2.46 -1.95 -15.05
CA ASP A 76 1.16 -1.94 -15.74
C ASP A 76 0.13 -2.86 -15.07
N GLY A 77 0.60 -3.87 -14.34
CA GLY A 77 -0.25 -4.77 -13.54
C GLY A 77 -0.65 -4.22 -12.16
N VAL A 78 -0.18 -3.03 -11.76
CA VAL A 78 -0.42 -2.46 -10.43
C VAL A 78 -1.43 -1.32 -10.51
N ALA A 79 -2.50 -1.42 -9.74
CA ALA A 79 -3.47 -0.33 -9.54
C ALA A 79 -3.38 0.21 -8.10
N ILE A 80 -3.40 1.54 -7.95
CA ILE A 80 -3.48 2.21 -6.65
C ILE A 80 -4.96 2.35 -6.26
N VAL A 81 -5.36 1.71 -5.18
CA VAL A 81 -6.74 1.71 -4.66
C VAL A 81 -6.75 2.08 -3.17
N PRO A 82 -7.85 2.65 -2.64
CA PRO A 82 -7.87 3.16 -1.27
C PRO A 82 -7.94 2.05 -0.20
N SER A 83 -8.34 0.83 -0.57
CA SER A 83 -8.44 -0.30 0.36
C SER A 83 -8.58 -1.64 -0.39
N VAL A 84 -8.39 -2.74 0.35
CA VAL A 84 -8.56 -4.11 -0.15
C VAL A 84 -9.99 -4.34 -0.66
N SER A 85 -11.01 -3.93 0.09
CA SER A 85 -12.41 -4.14 -0.28
C SER A 85 -12.78 -3.45 -1.59
N TYR A 86 -12.24 -2.25 -1.84
CA TYR A 86 -12.39 -1.55 -3.12
C TYR A 86 -11.72 -2.33 -4.26
N GLY A 87 -10.49 -2.81 -4.06
CA GLY A 87 -9.78 -3.60 -5.08
C GLY A 87 -10.54 -4.87 -5.48
N ILE A 88 -11.02 -5.63 -4.48
CA ILE A 88 -11.81 -6.85 -4.72
C ILE A 88 -13.14 -6.52 -5.41
N SER A 89 -13.84 -5.46 -4.99
CA SER A 89 -15.11 -5.06 -5.61
C SER A 89 -14.94 -4.66 -7.06
N VAL A 90 -13.87 -3.91 -7.38
CA VAL A 90 -13.53 -3.53 -8.75
C VAL A 90 -13.23 -4.77 -9.60
N ALA A 91 -12.44 -5.71 -9.08
CA ALA A 91 -12.16 -6.96 -9.78
C ALA A 91 -13.46 -7.75 -10.03
N ALA A 92 -14.28 -7.96 -9.01
CA ALA A 92 -15.54 -8.71 -9.12
C ALA A 92 -16.52 -8.08 -10.13
N ALA A 93 -16.59 -6.75 -10.19
CA ALA A 93 -17.47 -6.04 -11.13
C ALA A 93 -17.00 -6.13 -12.60
N ASN A 94 -15.73 -6.47 -12.85
CA ASN A 94 -15.13 -6.51 -14.19
C ASN A 94 -14.77 -7.92 -14.67
N VAL A 95 -14.89 -8.95 -13.83
CA VAL A 95 -14.72 -10.35 -14.25
C VAL A 95 -16.00 -10.80 -14.98
N PRO A 96 -15.92 -11.22 -16.25
CA PRO A 96 -17.08 -11.73 -16.96
C PRO A 96 -17.50 -13.10 -16.39
N VAL A 97 -18.75 -13.21 -15.96
CA VAL A 97 -19.36 -14.45 -15.47
C VAL A 97 -20.60 -14.74 -16.31
N GLY A 98 -20.52 -15.79 -17.12
CA GLY A 98 -21.61 -16.24 -17.98
C GLY A 98 -22.65 -17.08 -17.24
N GLU A 99 -23.79 -17.30 -17.89
CA GLU A 99 -24.83 -18.20 -17.40
C GLU A 99 -24.27 -19.61 -17.14
N GLY A 100 -24.61 -20.19 -15.99
CA GLY A 100 -24.13 -21.51 -15.58
C GLY A 100 -22.73 -21.54 -14.95
N GLN A 101 -21.96 -20.45 -15.00
CA GLN A 101 -20.70 -20.33 -14.26
C GLN A 101 -20.93 -20.00 -12.78
N LYS A 102 -19.97 -20.36 -11.92
CA LYS A 102 -20.05 -20.19 -10.47
C LYS A 102 -18.80 -19.50 -9.95
N ILE A 103 -18.98 -18.59 -9.00
CA ILE A 103 -17.90 -18.05 -8.18
C ILE A 103 -17.83 -18.92 -6.92
N LEU A 104 -16.67 -19.52 -6.67
CA LEU A 104 -16.42 -20.30 -5.47
C LEU A 104 -15.62 -19.44 -4.50
N ILE A 105 -16.08 -19.39 -3.26
CA ILE A 105 -15.38 -18.76 -2.15
C ILE A 105 -14.99 -19.85 -1.15
N LEU A 106 -13.91 -19.62 -0.41
CA LEU A 106 -13.59 -20.45 0.73
C LEU A 106 -14.66 -20.20 1.81
N ASP A 107 -15.07 -21.28 2.47
CA ASP A 107 -15.94 -21.27 3.64
C ASP A 107 -15.13 -21.75 4.86
N ASP A 108 -15.67 -21.52 6.06
CA ASP A 108 -15.00 -21.83 7.34
C ASP A 108 -14.69 -23.33 7.56
#